data_AF-A0A973H2Z1-F1
#
_entry.id   AF-A0A973H2Z1-F1
#
_cell.length_a   1.000
_cell.length_b   1.000
_cell.length_c   1.000
_cell.angle_alpha   90.00
_cell.angle_beta   90.00
_cell.angle_gamma   90.00
#
_symmetry.space_group_name_H-M   'P 1'
#
loop_
_entity.id
_entity.type
_entity.pdbx_description
1 polymer ?
#
loop_
_entity_poly.entity_id
_entity_poly.type
_entity_poly.pdbx_seq_one_letter_code
_entity_poly.pdbx_strand_id
1 'polypeptide(L)' 'MVRTPLTPEERERGERLGRLLREARGGRSMADVAASAGLSAETLRKIETGRAPT' A
#
# COMPACT_ATOMS: atom_id res chain seq x y z
N MET A 1 -15.82 15.34 -3.36
CA MET A 1 -14.45 15.89 -3.45
C MET A 1 -13.70 15.07 -4.48
N VAL A 2 -13.19 15.69 -5.55
CA VAL A 2 -12.43 14.98 -6.59
C VAL A 2 -11.04 14.70 -6.03
N ARG A 3 -10.58 13.44 -6.09
CA ARG A 3 -9.20 13.11 -5.73
C ARG A 3 -8.28 13.56 -6.86
N THR A 4 -7.27 14.35 -6.54
CA THR A 4 -6.17 14.64 -7.45
C THR A 4 -5.52 13.32 -7.87
N PRO A 5 -5.38 13.06 -9.18
CA PRO A 5 -4.68 11.86 -9.64
C PRO A 5 -3.20 11.93 -9.22
N LEU A 6 -2.60 10.76 -8.96
CA LEU A 6 -1.16 10.68 -8.72
C LEU A 6 -0.41 11.02 -10.00
N THR A 7 0.68 11.77 -9.85
CA THR A 7 1.70 11.92 -10.88
C THR A 7 2.35 10.56 -11.19
N PRO A 8 2.94 10.39 -12.38
CA PRO A 8 3.70 9.19 -12.71
C PRO A 8 4.79 8.88 -11.67
N GLU A 9 5.50 9.89 -11.18
CA GLU A 9 6.59 9.76 -10.21
C GLU A 9 6.11 9.31 -8.82
N GLU A 10 4.99 9.88 -8.35
CA GLU A 10 4.33 9.44 -7.10
C GLU A 10 3.89 7.99 -7.21
N ARG A 11 3.32 7.61 -8.36
CA ARG A 11 2.90 6.23 -8.59
C ARG A 11 4.08 5.27 -8.63
N GLU A 12 5.16 5.62 -9.31
CA GLU A 12 6.36 4.79 -9.39
C GLU A 12 7.03 4.62 -8.01
N ARG A 13 7.06 5.69 -7.21
CA ARG A 13 7.49 5.65 -5.80
C ARG A 13 6.59 4.73 -4.98
N GLY A 14 5.27 4.87 -5.11
CA GLY A 14 4.29 4.04 -4.43
C GLY A 14 4.44 2.56 -4.80
N GLU A 15 4.65 2.24 -6.07
CA GLU A 15 4.85 0.86 -6.55
C GLU A 15 6.15 0.25 -5.99
N ARG A 16 7.24 1.02 -5.91
CA ARG A 16 8.50 0.58 -5.26
C ARG A 16 8.31 0.32 -3.77
N LEU A 17 7.70 1.25 -3.04
CA LEU A 17 7.41 1.10 -1.61
C LEU A 17 6.49 -0.10 -1.35
N GLY A 18 5.41 -0.21 -2.14
CA GLY A 18 4.43 -1.29 -2.01
C GLY A 18 5.06 -2.67 -2.19
N ARG A 19 5.97 -2.81 -3.15
CA ARG A 19 6.74 -4.05 -3.35
C ARG A 19 7.59 -4.41 -2.14
N LEU A 20 8.35 -3.46 -1.60
CA LEU A 20 9.18 -3.68 -0.42
C LEU A 20 8.34 -4.10 0.80
N LEU A 21 7.19 -3.47 1.01
CA LEU A 21 6.28 -3.83 2.10
C LEU A 21 5.63 -5.21 1.89
N ARG A 22 5.27 -5.54 0.65
CA ARG A 22 4.70 -6.85 0.28
C ARG A 22 5.71 -7.98 0.48
N GLU A 23 6.96 -7.75 0.11
CA GLU A 23 8.09 -8.65 0.35
C GLU A 23 8.34 -8.82 1.84
N ALA A 24 8.42 -7.71 2.58
CA ALA A 24 8.59 -7.73 4.03
C ALA A 24 7.46 -8.52 4.69
N ARG A 25 6.19 -8.30 4.34
CA ARG A 25 5.04 -9.07 4.87
C ARG A 25 5.22 -10.58 4.64
N GLY A 26 5.79 -10.99 3.51
CA GLY A 26 6.06 -12.38 3.18
C GLY A 26 4.79 -13.23 3.13
N GLY A 27 4.78 -14.35 3.85
CA GLY A 27 3.65 -15.27 3.95
C GLY A 27 2.59 -14.86 4.99
N ARG A 28 2.81 -13.79 5.76
CA ARG A 28 1.85 -13.34 6.78
C ARG A 28 0.54 -12.90 6.13
N SER A 29 -0.57 -13.20 6.80
CA SER A 29 -1.90 -12.76 6.42
C SER A 29 -1.94 -11.24 6.28
N MET A 30 -2.53 -10.75 5.19
CA MET A 30 -2.75 -9.32 4.97
C MET A 30 -3.69 -8.75 6.04
N ALA A 31 -4.72 -9.51 6.44
CA ALA A 31 -5.67 -9.09 7.45
C ALA A 31 -4.99 -8.92 8.82
N ASP A 32 -4.14 -9.87 9.22
CA ASP A 32 -3.47 -9.84 10.52
C ASP A 32 -2.46 -8.69 10.60
N VAL A 33 -1.68 -8.48 9.53
CA VAL A 33 -0.74 -7.35 9.46
C VAL A 33 -1.49 -6.03 9.46
N ALA A 34 -2.58 -5.90 8.69
CA ALA A 34 -3.38 -4.69 8.68
C ALA A 34 -3.98 -4.39 10.07
N ALA A 35 -4.56 -5.41 10.73
CA ALA A 35 -5.11 -5.28 12.07
C ALA A 35 -4.03 -4.86 13.09
N SER A 36 -2.84 -5.46 13.03
CA SER A 36 -1.71 -5.09 13.90
C SER A 36 -1.24 -3.64 13.70
N ALA A 37 -1.45 -3.08 12.51
CA ALA A 37 -1.12 -1.69 12.16
C ALA A 37 -2.29 -0.72 12.35
N GLY A 38 -3.46 -1.17 12.84
CA GLY A 38 -4.66 -0.34 12.96
C GLY A 38 -5.25 0.10 11.61
N LEU A 39 -5.00 -0.66 10.54
CA LEU A 39 -5.46 -0.39 9.19
C LEU A 39 -6.53 -1.40 8.75
N SER A 40 -7.34 -1.00 7.78
CA SER A 40 -8.14 -1.98 7.02
C SER A 40 -7.24 -2.79 6.07
N ALA A 41 -7.60 -4.05 5.81
CA ALA A 41 -6.90 -4.87 4.81
C ALA A 41 -6.90 -4.20 3.42
N GLU A 42 -7.97 -3.48 3.07
CA GLU A 42 -8.06 -2.72 1.82
C GLU A 42 -7.08 -1.54 1.77
N THR A 43 -6.84 -0.87 2.91
CA THR A 43 -5.82 0.18 3.01
C THR A 43 -4.43 -0.42 2.78
N LEU A 44 -4.11 -1.52 3.47
CA LEU A 44 -2.84 -2.20 3.28
C LEU A 44 -2.65 -2.67 1.83
N ARG A 45 -3.70 -3.23 1.21
CA ARG A 45 -3.68 -3.62 -0.21
C ARG A 45 -3.34 -2.45 -1.13
N LYS A 46 -3.91 -1.26 -0.90
CA LYS A 46 -3.60 -0.06 -1.70
C LYS A 46 -2.15 0.35 -1.53
N ILE A 47 -1.60 0.28 -0.32
CA ILE A 47 -0.19 0.59 -0.06
C ILE A 47 0.72 -0.42 -0.79
N GLU A 48 0.48 -1.73 -0.60
CA GLU A 48 1.29 -2.79 -1.22
C GLU A 48 1.23 -2.82 -2.76
N THR A 49 0.20 -2.19 -3.34
CA THR A 49 0.04 -2.08 -4.80
C THR A 49 0.36 -0.69 -5.34
N GLY A 50 0.93 0.22 -4.53
CA GLY A 50 1.30 1.57 -4.96
C GLY A 50 0.14 2.48 -5.32
N ARG A 51 -1.07 2.18 -4.83
CA ARG A 51 -2.30 2.95 -5.06
C ARG A 51 -2.65 3.89 -3.90
N ALA A 52 -1.84 3.88 -2.84
CA ALA A 52 -1.90 4.88 -1.79
C ALA A 52 -1.13 6.14 -2.23
N PRO A 53 -1.62 7.35 -1.93
CA PRO A 53 -0.84 8.57 -2.15
C PRO A 53 0.46 8.56 -1.34
N THR A 54 1.59 8.90 -1.98
CA THR A 54 2.96 8.86 -1.43
C THR A 54 3.86 9.94 -2.03
#